data_AF-J6IR52-F1
#
_entry.id   AF-J6IR52-F1
#
_cell.length_a   1.000
_cell.length_b   1.000
_cell.length_c   1.000
_cell.angle_alpha   90.00
_cell.angle_beta   90.00
_cell.angle_gamma   90.00
#
_symmetry.space_group_name_H-M   'P 1'
#
loop_
_entity.id
_entity.type
_entity.pdbx_description
1 polymer ?
#
loop_
_entity_poly.entity_id
_entity_poly.type
_entity_poly.pdbx_seq_one_letter_code
_entity_poly.pdbx_strand_id
1 'polypeptide(L)' 'MEKYIQELLYSIPQEVTYTTFPEELEPEDISQERIDGLRKLLTHEDAFIQLSAAKLLSAWAVEEGG' A
#
# COMPACT_ATOMS: atom_id res chain seq x y z
N MET A 1 7.93 -14.18 5.33
CA MET A 1 7.70 -12.81 4.84
C MET A 1 8.20 -11.85 5.91
N GLU A 2 9.01 -10.87 5.54
CA GLU A 2 9.55 -9.90 6.49
C GLU A 2 8.43 -9.08 7.13
N LYS A 3 8.50 -8.85 8.45
CA LYS A 3 7.47 -8.09 9.18
C LYS A 3 7.22 -6.72 8.57
N TYR A 4 8.29 -6.04 8.15
CA TYR A 4 8.22 -4.75 7.48
C TYR A 4 7.37 -4.79 6.19
N ILE A 5 7.54 -5.82 5.36
CA ILE A 5 6.78 -6.00 4.13
C ILE A 5 5.29 -6.26 4.44
N GLN A 6 5.02 -7.05 5.48
CA GLN A 6 3.64 -7.28 5.92
C GLN A 6 2.98 -6.00 6.41
N GLU A 7 3.70 -5.15 7.15
CA GLU A 7 3.15 -3.87 7.59
C GLU A 7 2.87 -2.94 6.41
N LEU A 8 3.79 -2.84 5.45
CA LEU A 8 3.57 -2.03 4.25
C LEU A 8 2.34 -2.48 3.45
N LEU A 9 2.16 -3.80 3.29
CA LEU A 9 1.08 -4.37 2.46
C LEU A 9 -0.26 -4.42 3.19
N TYR A 10 -0.28 -4.64 4.51
CA TYR A 10 -1.51 -5.01 5.23
C TYR A 10 -1.89 -4.08 6.39
N SER A 11 -1.03 -3.14 6.78
CA SER A 11 -1.35 -2.24 7.88
C SER A 11 -2.48 -1.27 7.51
N ILE A 12 -3.37 -0.99 8.46
CA ILE A 12 -4.41 0.04 8.35
C ILE A 12 -4.12 1.08 9.43
N PRO A 13 -4.03 2.38 9.09
CA PRO A 13 -3.90 3.44 10.08
C PRO A 13 -5.03 3.35 11.11
N GLN A 14 -4.71 3.58 12.39
CA GLN A 14 -5.71 3.51 13.48
C GLN A 14 -6.85 4.54 13.33
N GLU A 15 -6.59 5.61 12.58
CA GLU A 15 -7.54 6.70 12.32
C GLU A 15 -8.60 6.31 11.27
N VAL A 16 -8.32 5.28 10.47
CA VAL A 16 -9.23 4.77 9.44
C VAL A 16 -10.24 3.82 10.05
N THR A 17 -11.51 4.17 9.96
CA THR A 17 -12.63 3.34 10.46
C THR A 17 -13.62 2.93 9.37
N TYR A 18 -13.46 3.45 8.15
CA TYR A 18 -14.37 3.18 7.03
C TYR A 18 -14.00 1.90 6.26
N THR A 19 -12.77 1.41 6.40
CA THR A 19 -12.33 0.17 5.76
C THR A 19 -11.40 -0.64 6.67
N THR A 20 -11.36 -1.94 6.40
CA THR A 20 -10.34 -2.87 6.92
C THR A 20 -9.41 -3.38 5.81
N PHE A 21 -9.62 -2.94 4.57
CA PHE A 21 -8.88 -3.35 3.39
C PHE A 21 -7.88 -2.27 2.99
N PRO A 22 -6.57 -2.58 2.89
CA PRO A 22 -5.55 -1.59 2.59
C PRO A 22 -5.72 -0.95 1.21
N GLU A 23 -6.32 -1.66 0.26
CA GLU A 23 -6.60 -1.18 -1.09
C GLU A 23 -7.71 -0.12 -1.16
N GLU A 24 -8.59 -0.07 -0.16
CA GLU A 24 -9.65 0.94 -0.06
C GLU A 24 -9.20 2.19 0.70
N LEU A 25 -7.97 2.23 1.19
CA LEU A 25 -7.42 3.40 1.85
C LEU A 25 -7.37 4.58 0.88
N GLU A 26 -7.86 5.71 1.34
CA GLU A 26 -7.74 6.97 0.63
C GLU A 26 -6.27 7.44 0.66
N PRO A 27 -5.76 8.04 -0.42
CA PRO A 27 -4.37 8.50 -0.51
C PRO A 27 -3.99 9.49 0.59
N GLU A 28 -4.95 10.28 1.10
CA GLU A 28 -4.76 11.22 2.20
C GLU A 28 -4.41 10.54 3.53
N ASP A 29 -4.91 9.32 3.76
CA ASP A 29 -4.64 8.53 4.96
C ASP A 29 -3.28 7.81 4.90
N ILE A 30 -2.58 7.89 3.78
CA ILE A 30 -1.39 7.10 3.50
C ILE A 30 -0.14 7.98 3.59
N SER A 31 0.68 7.71 4.58
CA SER A 31 1.98 8.38 4.72
C SER A 31 2.88 8.17 3.50
N GLN A 32 3.53 9.23 3.05
CA GLN A 32 4.50 9.21 1.94
C GLN A 32 5.62 8.17 2.14
N GLU A 33 6.01 7.91 3.40
CA GLU A 33 7.00 6.88 3.77
C GLU A 33 6.52 5.47 3.38
N ARG A 34 5.23 5.18 3.54
CA ARG A 34 4.63 3.90 3.15
C ARG A 34 4.63 3.73 1.64
N ILE A 35 4.30 4.79 0.90
CA ILE A 35 4.35 4.80 -0.57
C ILE A 35 5.77 4.56 -1.07
N ASP A 36 6.78 5.22 -0.47
CA ASP A 36 8.19 5.00 -0.81
C ASP A 36 8.64 3.56 -0.51
N GLY A 37 8.21 3.01 0.64
CA GLY A 37 8.42 1.61 0.99
C GLY A 37 7.86 0.65 -0.05
N LEU A 38 6.61 0.85 -0.48
CA LEU A 38 5.97 0.03 -1.51
C LEU A 38 6.65 0.19 -2.88
N ARG A 39 7.11 1.39 -3.24
CA ARG A 39 7.88 1.61 -4.47
C ARG A 39 9.17 0.79 -4.50
N LYS A 40 9.86 0.65 -3.36
CA LYS A 40 11.04 -0.23 -3.24
C LYS A 40 10.68 -1.71 -3.41
N LEU A 41 9.47 -2.11 -3.01
CA LEU A 41 8.97 -3.48 -3.20
C LEU A 41 8.64 -3.81 -4.66
N LEU A 42 8.50 -2.83 -5.55
CA LEU A 42 8.32 -3.06 -6.98
C LEU A 42 9.55 -3.71 -7.64
N THR A 43 10.72 -3.65 -7.00
CA THR A 43 11.94 -4.32 -7.47
C THR A 43 12.32 -5.51 -6.59
N HIS A 44 11.40 -6.01 -5.76
CA HIS A 44 11.65 -7.17 -4.90
C HIS A 44 11.81 -8.45 -5.73
N GLU A 45 12.64 -9.39 -5.25
CA GLU A 45 12.87 -10.69 -5.92
C GLU A 45 11.62 -11.60 -5.94
N ASP A 46 10.65 -11.30 -5.09
CA ASP A 46 9.44 -12.09 -4.92
C ASP A 46 8.30 -11.46 -5.72
N ALA A 47 7.84 -12.18 -6.75
CA ALA A 47 6.78 -11.73 -7.65
C ALA A 47 5.46 -11.47 -6.91
N PHE A 48 5.17 -12.20 -5.81
CA PHE A 48 3.97 -11.97 -5.01
C PHE A 48 4.05 -10.62 -4.29
N ILE A 49 5.21 -10.29 -3.72
CA ILE A 49 5.45 -9.00 -3.04
C ILE A 49 5.38 -7.86 -4.05
N GLN A 50 6.04 -8.02 -5.20
CA GLN A 50 6.04 -7.05 -6.29
C GLN A 50 4.61 -6.76 -6.77
N LEU A 51 3.82 -7.80 -7.06
CA LEU A 51 2.45 -7.66 -7.53
C LEU A 51 1.54 -7.03 -6.47
N SER A 52 1.72 -7.39 -5.20
CA SER A 52 0.93 -6.84 -4.09
C SER A 52 1.21 -5.34 -3.91
N ALA A 53 2.48 -4.93 -3.96
CA ALA A 53 2.85 -3.52 -3.89
C ALA A 53 2.32 -2.72 -5.09
N ALA A 54 2.41 -3.27 -6.30
CA ALA A 54 1.88 -2.64 -7.51
C ALA A 54 0.35 -2.46 -7.44
N LYS A 55 -0.38 -3.44 -6.92
CA LYS A 55 -1.83 -3.36 -6.74
C LYS A 55 -2.24 -2.24 -5.78
N LEU A 56 -1.59 -2.15 -4.61
CA LEU A 56 -1.89 -1.08 -3.64
C LEU A 56 -1.58 0.29 -4.20
N LEU A 57 -0.39 0.47 -4.78
CA LEU A 57 -0.02 1.74 -5.41
C LEU A 57 -0.97 2.13 -6.54
N SER A 58 -1.51 1.16 -7.27
CA SER A 58 -2.49 1.42 -8.32
C SER A 58 -3.84 1.81 -7.72
N ALA A 59 -4.31 1.11 -6.67
CA ALA A 59 -5.57 1.43 -6.01
C ALA A 59 -5.58 2.87 -5.45
N TRP A 60 -4.48 3.30 -4.86
CA TRP A 60 -4.34 4.65 -4.30
C TRP A 60 -4.02 5.72 -5.34
N ALA A 61 -3.57 5.36 -6.54
CA ALA A 61 -3.35 6.32 -7.62
C ALA A 61 -4.65 6.74 -8.32
N VAL A 62 -5.78 6.09 -8.04
CA VAL A 62 -7.05 6.26 -8.79
C VAL A 62 -7.83 7.53 -8.42
N GLU A 63 -7.31 8.40 -7.54
CA GLU A 63 -7.93 9.71 -7.27
C GLU A 63 -7.61 10.83 -8.27
N GLU A 64 -6.93 10.57 -9.40
CA GLU A 64 -6.87 11.54 -10.50
C GLU A 64 -8.02 11.33 -11.51
N GLY A 65 -9.25 11.33 -10.99
CA GLY A 65 -10.45 10.85 -11.67
C GLY A 65 -11.68 11.76 -11.61
N GLY A 66 -11.52 13.09 -11.61
CA GLY A 66 -12.56 14.04 -12.07
C GLY A 66 -13.36 14.80 -11.02
#